data_AF-A0A972XZF7-F1
#
_entry.id   AF-A0A972XZF7-F1
#
_cell.length_a   1.000
_cell.length_b   1.000
_cell.length_c   1.000
_cell.angle_alpha   90.00
_cell.angle_beta   90.00
_cell.angle_gamma   90.00
#
_symmetry.space_group_name_H-M   'P 1'
#
loop_
_entity.id
_entity.type
_entity.pdbx_description
1 polymer ?
#
loop_
_entity_poly.entity_id
_entity_poly.type
_entity_poly.pdbx_seq_one_letter_code
_entity_poly.pdbx_strand_id
1 'polypeptide(L)' 'NDCLFESKHFLIVDDVITTGATIESCANELLKLPETKISIATIAVTI' A
#
# COMPACT_ATOMS: atom_id res chain seq x y z
N ASN A 1 8.61 -6.09 23.19
CA ASN A 1 8.76 -4.72 22.65
C ASN A 1 8.69 -4.79 21.13
N ASP A 2 7.51 -5.01 20.52
CA ASP A 2 7.42 -5.00 19.05
C ASP A 2 6.03 -4.53 18.61
N CYS A 3 5.75 -3.24 18.80
CA CYS A 3 4.62 -2.52 18.19
C CYS A 3 5.10 -1.62 17.03
N LEU A 4 6.12 -2.06 16.27
CA LEU A 4 6.83 -1.27 15.26
C LEU A 4 5.91 -0.66 14.17
N PHE A 5 4.72 -1.21 13.96
CA PHE A 5 3.82 -0.85 12.87
C PHE A 5 2.41 -0.43 13.31
N GLU A 6 2.19 -0.10 14.58
CA GLU A 6 0.94 0.51 15.01
C GLU A 6 0.82 1.94 14.47
N SER A 7 -0.36 2.29 13.96
CA SER A 7 -0.70 3.68 13.58
C SER A 7 0.23 4.28 12.52
N LYS A 8 0.66 3.47 11.53
CA LYS A 8 1.55 3.91 10.45
C LYS A 8 0.80 4.27 9.16
N HIS A 9 1.35 5.21 8.42
CA HIS A 9 0.90 5.58 7.08
C HIS A 9 1.96 5.13 6.07
N PHE A 10 1.61 4.18 5.21
CA PHE A 10 2.48 3.68 4.15
C PHE A 10 2.15 4.36 2.81
N LEU A 11 3.19 4.78 2.10
CA LEU A 11 3.11 5.22 0.72
C LEU A 11 3.68 4.13 -0.19
N ILE A 12 2.82 3.51 -1.00
CA ILE A 12 3.24 2.56 -2.04
C ILE A 12 3.56 3.38 -3.28
N VAL A 13 4.78 3.25 -3.80
CA VAL A 13 5.24 3.95 -5.00
C VAL A 13 5.55 2.94 -6.08
N ASP A 14 4.96 3.13 -7.26
CA ASP A 14 5.19 2.27 -8.43
C ASP A 14 5.29 3.12 -9.70
N ASP A 15 5.94 2.62 -10.75
CA ASP A 15 6.10 3.38 -12.00
C ASP A 15 4.81 3.42 -12.82
N VAL A 16 4.17 2.28 -13.07
CA VAL A 16 2.94 2.14 -13.85
C VAL A 16 2.00 1.11 -13.23
N ILE A 17 0.80 1.55 -12.88
CA ILE A 17 -0.28 0.63 -12.49
C ILE A 17 -1.00 0.14 -13.74
N THR A 18 -1.08 -1.17 -13.93
CA THR A 18 -1.95 -1.79 -14.94
C THR A 18 -3.28 -2.18 -14.30
N THR A 19 -3.50 -3.47 -14.01
CA THR A 19 -4.73 -3.97 -13.38
C THR A 19 -4.85 -3.60 -11.90
N GLY A 20 -3.77 -3.12 -11.28
CA GLY A 20 -3.71 -2.83 -9.85
C GLY A 20 -3.60 -4.06 -8.95
N ALA A 21 -3.65 -5.29 -9.48
CA ALA A 21 -3.66 -6.52 -8.69
C ALA A 21 -2.43 -6.66 -7.76
N THR A 22 -1.26 -6.23 -8.22
CA THR A 22 -0.02 -6.26 -7.42
C THR A 22 -0.11 -5.32 -6.22
N ILE A 23 -0.54 -4.07 -6.45
CA ILE A 23 -0.69 -3.08 -5.38
C ILE A 23 -1.81 -3.47 -4.43
N GLU A 24 -2.92 -4.01 -4.94
CA GLU A 24 -4.03 -4.49 -4.13
C GLU A 24 -3.59 -5.62 -3.19
N SER A 25 -2.88 -6.63 -3.69
CA SER A 25 -2.37 -7.72 -2.87
C SER A 25 -1.41 -7.22 -1.78
N CYS A 26 -0.52 -6.29 -2.11
CA CYS A 26 0.43 -5.71 -1.15
C CYS A 26 -0.28 -4.85 -0.09
N ALA A 27 -1.21 -3.98 -0.53
CA ALA A 27 -1.98 -3.13 0.36
C ALA A 27 -2.85 -3.94 1.33
N ASN A 28 -3.46 -5.04 0.85
CA ASN A 28 -4.27 -5.92 1.70
C ASN A 28 -3.46 -6.59 2.81
N GLU A 29 -2.20 -6.96 2.57
CA GLU A 29 -1.31 -7.46 3.63
C GLU A 29 -0.97 -6.37 4.65
N LEU A 30 -0.71 -5.14 4.19
CA LEU A 30 -0.42 -3.99 5.06
C LEU A 30 -1.64 -3.56 5.89
N LEU A 31 -2.86 -3.66 5.34
CA LEU A 31 -4.10 -3.32 6.06
C LEU A 31 -4.45 -4.31 7.18
N LYS A 32 -3.78 -5.46 7.27
CA LYS A 32 -3.92 -6.37 8.44
C LYS A 32 -3.31 -5.76 9.70
N LEU A 33 -2.46 -4.76 9.56
CA LEU A 33 -1.84 -4.05 10.68
C LEU A 33 -2.84 -3.04 11.29
N PRO A 34 -2.95 -2.98 12.62
CA PRO A 34 -3.90 -2.09 13.29
C PRO A 34 -3.61 -0.61 12.99
N GLU A 35 -4.69 0.15 12.77
CA GLU A 35 -4.68 1.61 12.53
C GLU A 35 -3.80 2.04 11.34
N THR A 36 -3.68 1.20 10.31
CA THR A 36 -2.85 1.48 9.14
C THR A 36 -3.58 2.31 8.09
N LYS A 37 -2.89 3.33 7.56
CA LYS A 37 -3.31 4.10 6.38
C LYS A 37 -2.41 3.79 5.21
N ILE A 38 -2.98 3.78 4.00
CA ILE A 38 -2.24 3.53 2.77
C ILE A 38 -2.54 4.64 1.76
N SER A 39 -1.50 5.14 1.12
CA SER A 39 -1.59 5.97 -0.07
C SER A 39 -0.78 5.33 -1.19
N ILE A 40 -1.17 5.58 -2.43
CA ILE A 40 -0.52 5.04 -3.63
C ILE A 40 -0.11 6.22 -4.51
N ALA A 41 1.14 6.21 -4.96
CA ALA A 41 1.66 7.16 -5.96
C ALA A 41 2.19 6.38 -7.15
N THR A 42 1.73 6.76 -8.35
CA THR A 42 2.22 6.20 -9.61
C THR A 42 2.31 7.26 -10.69
N ILE A 43 3.19 7.04 -11.68
CA ILE A 43 3.39 7.99 -12.78
C ILE A 43 2.33 7.78 -13.86
N ALA A 44 1.86 6.55 -14.05
CA ALA A 44 0.82 6.24 -15.04
C ALA A 44 -0.13 5.12 -14.56
N VAL A 45 -1.36 5.18 -15.06
CA VAL A 45 -2.36 4.12 -14.94
C VAL A 45 -2.74 3.65 -16.34
N THR A 46 -2.80 2.34 -16.53
CA THR A 46 -3.30 1.68 -17.74
C THR A 46 -4.51 0.85 -17.36
N ILE A 47 -5.67 1.12 -17.96
CA ILE A 47 -6.94 0.44 -17.69
C ILE A 47 -7.20 -0.61 -18.77
#